data_AF-A0A5A7Q897-F1
#
_entry.id   AF-A0A5A7Q897-F1
#
_cell.length_a   1.000
_cell.length_b   1.000
_cell.length_c   1.000
_cell.angle_alpha   90.00
_cell.angle_beta   90.00
_cell.angle_gamma   90.00
#
_symmetry.space_group_name_H-M   'P 1'
#
loop_
_entity.id
_entity.type
_entity.pdbx_description
1 polymer ?
#
loop_
_entity_poly.entity_id
_entity_poly.type
_entity_poly.pdbx_seq_one_letter_code
_entity_poly.pdbx_strand_id
1 'polypeptide(L)'
;MDAARLRSFMGTFRTKLKHTALLWLEGFREACCLHRVIIYCLRSRELAIRTGQCFLLNGFIFLGRNDLVARSILVLRSFVIPTLQWVLPDECPLTNSQESCPFGGIFRFYTFLRLGLIQLFYVSWFYPMYISSFILSTLWYNDIAKYGFFAIEKHGPSGLEPSGQKDTTANDKATDIEGVMIGIAEQVYSVLLLSFFFLEVYITGFIPHIGKALNFLLLSWMYAYYCFEYKWNYSGLSLDKRLDFFESNWPFFAGFGSPCVLAVFFYSPLVSYGVMAVLYPL
;
A
#
# COMPACT_ATOMS: atom_id res chain seq x y z
N MET A 1 23.61 -1.16 42.95
CA MET A 1 23.18 -2.02 41.82
C MET A 1 24.39 -2.87 41.42
N ASP A 2 24.40 -4.15 41.81
CA ASP A 2 25.62 -4.97 41.84
C ASP A 2 26.13 -5.36 40.45
N ALA A 3 27.44 -5.31 40.25
CA ALA A 3 28.10 -5.61 38.98
C ALA A 3 27.76 -6.99 38.41
N ALA A 4 27.44 -7.97 39.28
CA ALA A 4 26.98 -9.30 38.88
C ALA A 4 25.56 -9.28 38.26
N ARG A 5 24.66 -8.46 38.82
CA ARG A 5 23.29 -8.28 38.31
C ARG A 5 23.30 -7.55 36.97
N LEU A 6 24.20 -6.58 36.80
CA LEU A 6 24.42 -5.86 35.54
C LEU A 6 25.00 -6.77 34.45
N ARG A 7 25.94 -7.66 34.79
CA ARG A 7 26.54 -8.63 33.85
C ARG A 7 25.53 -9.70 33.41
N SER A 8 24.70 -10.20 34.32
CA SER A 8 23.59 -11.12 34.01
C SER A 8 22.52 -10.47 33.14
N PHE A 9 22.14 -9.23 33.46
CA PHE A 9 21.21 -8.44 32.65
C PHE A 9 21.75 -8.19 31.23
N MET A 10 23.02 -7.78 31.09
CA MET A 10 23.66 -7.60 29.79
C MET A 10 23.76 -8.92 28.99
N GLY A 11 24.01 -10.05 29.66
CA GLY A 11 24.01 -11.38 29.04
C GLY A 11 22.64 -11.75 28.46
N THR A 12 21.59 -11.61 29.27
CA THR A 12 20.19 -11.85 28.87
C THR A 12 19.72 -10.88 27.78
N PHE A 13 20.12 -9.62 27.87
CA PHE A 13 19.81 -8.62 26.84
C PHE A 13 20.47 -8.98 25.50
N ARG A 14 21.74 -9.38 25.52
CA ARG A 14 22.46 -9.77 24.31
C ARG A 14 21.88 -11.02 23.66
N THR A 15 21.45 -12.01 24.42
CA THR A 15 20.80 -13.21 23.86
C THR A 15 19.45 -12.89 23.26
N LYS A 16 18.62 -12.08 23.94
CA LYS A 16 17.35 -11.59 23.38
C LYS A 16 17.57 -10.78 22.11
N LEU A 17 18.51 -9.84 22.11
CA LEU A 17 18.83 -9.02 20.93
C LEU A 17 19.29 -9.87 19.75
N LYS A 18 20.14 -10.88 19.98
CA LYS A 18 20.56 -11.82 18.93
C LYS A 18 19.37 -12.59 18.37
N HIS A 19 18.48 -13.08 19.23
CA HIS A 19 17.30 -13.82 18.80
C HIS A 19 16.35 -12.95 17.97
N THR A 20 16.06 -11.73 18.44
CA THR A 20 15.28 -10.73 17.71
C THR A 20 15.91 -10.41 16.35
N ALA A 21 17.24 -10.23 16.29
CA ALA A 21 17.93 -9.94 15.04
C ALA A 21 17.89 -11.12 14.06
N LEU A 22 17.97 -12.36 14.54
CA LEU A 22 17.82 -13.56 13.72
C LEU A 22 16.41 -13.69 13.13
N LEU A 23 15.38 -13.45 13.95
CA LEU A 23 13.98 -13.45 13.49
C LEU A 23 13.72 -12.35 12.45
N TRP A 24 14.27 -11.16 12.67
CA TRP A 24 14.21 -10.06 11.71
C TRP A 24 14.91 -10.42 10.39
N LEU A 25 16.09 -11.03 10.45
CA LEU A 25 16.83 -11.46 9.27
C LEU A 25 16.08 -12.55 8.50
N GLU A 26 15.43 -13.47 9.18
CA GLU A 26 14.61 -14.51 8.54
C GLU A 26 13.40 -13.89 7.82
N GLY A 27 12.71 -12.94 8.45
CA GLY A 27 11.63 -12.18 7.81
C GLY A 27 12.11 -11.39 6.59
N PHE A 28 13.25 -10.71 6.72
CA PHE A 28 13.88 -9.97 5.61
C PHE A 28 14.22 -10.90 4.44
N ARG A 29 14.80 -12.06 4.74
CA ARG A 29 15.18 -13.07 3.75
C ARG A 29 13.94 -13.62 3.04
N GLU A 30 12.88 -13.94 3.78
CA GLU A 30 11.63 -14.46 3.22
C GLU A 30 10.99 -13.43 2.27
N ALA A 31 10.96 -12.15 2.66
CA ALA A 31 10.48 -11.07 1.79
C ALA A 31 11.33 -10.88 0.52
N CYS A 32 12.64 -11.12 0.60
CA CYS A 32 13.54 -11.07 -0.57
C CYS A 32 13.44 -12.31 -1.47
N CYS A 33 12.79 -13.39 -1.04
CA CYS A 33 12.73 -14.66 -1.76
C CYS A 33 11.66 -14.70 -2.86
N LEU A 34 11.63 -13.68 -3.73
CA LEU A 34 10.67 -13.53 -4.84
C LEU A 34 10.70 -14.69 -5.85
N HIS A 35 11.75 -15.52 -5.85
CA HIS A 35 11.84 -16.72 -6.68
C HIS A 35 10.67 -17.69 -6.47
N ARG A 36 10.15 -17.79 -5.23
CA ARG A 36 8.99 -18.64 -4.91
C ARG A 36 7.74 -18.14 -5.62
N VAL A 37 7.54 -16.82 -5.66
CA VAL A 37 6.40 -16.18 -6.31
C VAL A 37 6.43 -16.48 -7.81
N ILE A 38 7.61 -16.42 -8.44
CA ILE A 38 7.78 -16.79 -9.85
C ILE A 38 7.40 -18.26 -10.07
N ILE A 39 7.85 -19.17 -9.21
CA ILE A 39 7.51 -20.61 -9.32
C ILE A 39 5.99 -20.82 -9.20
N TYR A 40 5.31 -20.16 -8.26
CA TYR A 40 3.86 -20.27 -8.11
C TYR A 40 3.10 -19.64 -9.29
N CYS A 41 3.57 -18.50 -9.81
CA CYS A 41 3.02 -17.90 -11.03
C CYS A 41 3.17 -18.83 -12.23
N LEU A 42 4.33 -19.49 -12.39
CA LEU A 42 4.52 -20.46 -13.47
C LEU A 42 3.63 -21.71 -13.32
N ARG A 43 3.23 -22.06 -12.09
CA ARG A 43 2.36 -23.21 -11.81
C ARG A 43 0.86 -22.89 -11.89
N SER A 44 0.45 -21.64 -11.66
CA SER A 44 -0.95 -21.18 -11.79
C SER A 44 -1.06 -20.08 -12.83
N ARG A 45 -1.70 -20.41 -13.96
CA ARG A 45 -1.92 -19.47 -15.07
C ARG A 45 -2.78 -18.29 -14.64
N GLU A 46 -3.78 -18.53 -13.79
CA GLU A 46 -4.67 -17.52 -13.24
C GLU A 46 -3.91 -16.51 -12.39
N LEU A 47 -3.03 -17.01 -11.49
CA LEU A 47 -2.15 -16.17 -10.68
C LEU A 47 -1.21 -15.32 -11.55
N ALA A 48 -0.55 -15.93 -12.54
CA ALA A 48 0.36 -15.19 -13.43
C ALA A 48 -0.34 -14.11 -14.26
N ILE A 49 -1.54 -14.37 -14.78
CA ILE A 49 -2.30 -13.38 -15.56
C ILE A 49 -2.68 -12.19 -14.68
N ARG A 50 -3.18 -12.45 -13.46
CA ARG A 50 -3.61 -11.38 -12.55
C ARG A 50 -2.43 -10.56 -12.03
N THR A 51 -1.34 -11.21 -11.63
CA THR A 51 -0.11 -10.52 -11.24
C THR A 51 0.44 -9.70 -12.40
N GLY A 52 0.48 -10.26 -13.62
CA GLY A 52 0.89 -9.52 -14.82
C GLY A 52 0.03 -8.30 -15.12
N GLN A 53 -1.30 -8.42 -15.05
CA GLN A 53 -2.25 -7.31 -15.24
C GLN A 53 -2.00 -6.19 -14.22
N CYS A 54 -1.79 -6.56 -12.96
CA CYS A 54 -1.52 -5.63 -11.88
C CYS A 54 -0.17 -4.90 -12.06
N PHE A 55 0.89 -5.64 -12.39
CA PHE A 55 2.21 -5.07 -12.67
C PHE A 55 2.18 -4.12 -13.87
N LEU A 56 1.47 -4.50 -14.94
CA LEU A 56 1.35 -3.67 -16.13
C LEU A 56 0.55 -2.39 -15.84
N LEU A 57 -0.57 -2.47 -15.12
CA LEU A 57 -1.38 -1.30 -14.78
C LEU A 57 -0.63 -0.36 -13.84
N ASN A 58 -0.11 -0.87 -12.71
CA ASN A 58 0.62 -0.05 -11.74
C ASN A 58 1.94 0.48 -12.32
N GLY A 59 2.66 -0.34 -13.09
CA GLY A 59 3.87 0.08 -13.80
C GLY A 59 3.59 1.16 -14.85
N PHE A 60 2.51 1.03 -15.62
CA PHE A 60 2.11 2.03 -16.61
C PHE A 60 1.74 3.38 -15.97
N ILE A 61 1.11 3.35 -14.79
CA ILE A 61 0.68 4.55 -14.08
C ILE A 61 1.83 5.23 -13.33
N PHE A 62 2.73 4.47 -12.69
CA PHE A 62 3.75 5.02 -11.78
C PHE A 62 5.19 5.01 -12.34
N LEU A 63 5.57 4.01 -13.13
CA LEU A 63 6.93 3.89 -13.71
C LEU A 63 6.99 4.36 -15.18
N GLY A 64 5.84 4.64 -15.78
CA GLY A 64 5.71 5.11 -17.15
C GLY A 64 6.34 6.48 -17.35
N ARG A 65 7.63 6.51 -17.64
CA ARG A 65 8.39 7.67 -18.13
C ARG A 65 7.79 8.30 -19.40
N ASN A 66 6.68 7.81 -19.98
CA ASN A 66 6.10 8.39 -21.20
C ASN A 66 4.57 8.47 -21.42
N ASP A 67 3.62 7.71 -20.86
CA ASP A 67 2.40 7.49 -21.70
C ASP A 67 0.97 7.77 -21.22
N LEU A 68 0.69 8.24 -20.01
CA LEU A 68 -0.70 8.64 -19.71
C LEU A 68 -0.83 9.85 -18.80
N VAL A 69 -0.17 9.83 -17.64
CA VAL A 69 -0.12 11.00 -16.76
C VAL A 69 0.72 12.10 -17.41
N ALA A 70 1.89 11.75 -17.97
CA ALA A 70 2.70 12.68 -18.75
C ALA A 70 1.99 13.16 -20.02
N ARG A 71 1.24 12.31 -20.73
CA ARG A 71 0.41 12.73 -21.88
C ARG A 71 -0.73 13.64 -21.47
N SER A 72 -1.42 13.37 -20.36
CA SER A 72 -2.46 14.25 -19.82
C SER A 72 -1.87 15.61 -19.41
N ILE A 73 -0.71 15.61 -18.74
CA ILE A 73 0.04 16.82 -18.39
C ILE A 73 0.58 17.54 -19.66
N LEU A 74 1.02 16.80 -20.69
CA LEU A 74 1.51 17.35 -21.96
C LEU A 74 0.38 17.94 -22.79
N VAL A 75 -0.78 17.27 -22.89
CA VAL A 75 -1.99 17.79 -23.53
C VAL A 75 -2.46 19.03 -22.80
N LEU A 76 -2.45 19.00 -21.47
CA LEU A 76 -2.78 20.18 -20.68
C LEU A 76 -1.79 21.32 -20.93
N ARG A 77 -0.48 21.05 -20.91
CA ARG A 77 0.58 22.07 -21.04
C ARG A 77 0.80 22.57 -22.46
N SER A 78 0.59 21.73 -23.47
CA SER A 78 0.91 22.02 -24.87
C SER A 78 -0.32 22.33 -25.71
N PHE A 79 -1.52 21.95 -25.26
CA PHE A 79 -2.76 22.18 -26.00
C PHE A 79 -3.76 23.03 -25.20
N VAL A 80 -4.12 22.62 -23.99
CA VAL A 80 -5.15 23.30 -23.20
C VAL A 80 -4.68 24.66 -22.66
N ILE A 81 -3.45 24.75 -22.15
CA ILE A 81 -2.87 25.99 -21.63
C ILE A 81 -2.70 27.03 -22.75
N PRO A 82 -2.13 26.69 -23.94
CA PRO A 82 -2.02 27.64 -25.05
C PRO A 82 -3.36 28.05 -25.65
N THR A 83 -4.32 27.13 -25.78
CA THR A 83 -5.67 27.48 -26.26
C THR A 83 -6.41 28.37 -25.26
N LEU A 84 -6.27 28.13 -23.95
CA LEU A 84 -6.80 29.02 -22.92
C LEU A 84 -6.13 30.40 -22.95
N GLN A 85 -4.82 30.47 -23.18
CA GLN A 85 -4.10 31.75 -23.36
C GLN A 85 -4.49 32.47 -24.64
N TRP A 86 -4.90 31.74 -25.67
CA TRP A 86 -5.38 32.31 -26.92
C TRP A 86 -6.81 32.86 -26.80
N VAL A 87 -7.71 32.16 -26.10
CA VAL A 87 -9.09 32.62 -25.85
C VAL A 87 -9.15 33.70 -24.77
N LEU A 88 -8.27 33.63 -23.76
CA LEU A 88 -8.15 34.57 -22.65
C LEU A 88 -6.70 35.09 -22.56
N PRO A 89 -6.32 36.10 -23.37
CA PRO A 89 -4.95 36.60 -23.45
C PRO A 89 -4.49 37.27 -22.14
N ASP A 90 -3.17 37.21 -21.88
CA ASP A 90 -2.49 37.68 -20.67
C ASP A 90 -1.86 39.10 -20.81
N GLU A 91 -1.94 39.75 -21.98
CA GLU A 91 -1.34 41.08 -22.20
C GLU A 91 -2.35 42.20 -22.54
N CYS A 92 -2.27 43.33 -21.81
CA CYS A 92 -2.80 44.62 -22.25
C CYS A 92 -1.92 45.11 -23.42
N PRO A 93 -2.46 45.43 -24.62
CA PRO A 93 -1.65 45.85 -25.78
C PRO A 93 -0.96 47.22 -25.65
N LEU A 94 -1.14 47.97 -24.55
CA LEU A 94 -0.52 49.29 -24.34
C LEU A 94 0.70 49.20 -23.43
N THR A 95 1.79 48.68 -23.96
CA THR A 95 3.12 48.91 -23.37
C THR A 95 3.68 50.21 -23.92
N ASN A 96 3.05 51.35 -23.59
CA ASN A 96 3.68 52.68 -23.65
C ASN A 96 2.83 53.66 -22.84
N SER A 97 3.47 54.34 -21.89
CA SER A 97 2.99 55.41 -21.00
C SER A 97 1.88 55.06 -19.98
N GLN A 98 2.30 54.88 -18.72
CA GLN A 98 1.73 55.46 -17.50
C GLN A 98 0.20 55.68 -17.41
N GLU A 99 -0.61 54.68 -17.74
CA GLU A 99 -2.01 54.61 -17.30
C GLU A 99 -2.33 53.21 -16.78
N SER A 100 -2.93 53.15 -15.59
CA SER A 100 -3.43 51.92 -14.98
C SER A 100 -4.46 51.26 -15.91
N CYS A 101 -4.24 50.02 -16.38
CA CYS A 101 -5.19 49.34 -17.28
C CYS A 101 -6.63 49.45 -16.71
N PRO A 102 -7.57 50.12 -17.40
CA PRO A 102 -8.96 50.31 -16.92
C PRO A 102 -9.73 48.98 -16.82
N PHE A 103 -9.18 47.91 -17.39
CA PHE A 103 -9.75 46.57 -17.45
C PHE A 103 -9.10 45.54 -16.50
N GLY A 104 -8.30 45.98 -15.51
CA GLY A 104 -7.57 45.08 -14.61
C GLY A 104 -8.45 44.07 -13.84
N GLY A 105 -9.73 44.42 -13.57
CA GLY A 105 -10.69 43.50 -12.95
C GLY A 105 -11.12 42.34 -13.87
N ILE A 106 -11.28 42.60 -15.16
CA ILE A 106 -11.68 41.61 -16.17
C ILE A 106 -10.52 40.64 -16.46
N PHE A 107 -9.31 41.16 -16.43
CA PHE A 107 -8.09 40.36 -16.50
C PHE A 107 -7.94 39.39 -15.33
N ARG A 108 -8.17 39.87 -14.10
CA ARG A 108 -8.19 39.01 -12.90
C ARG A 108 -9.28 37.94 -12.98
N PHE A 109 -10.44 38.27 -13.53
CA PHE A 109 -11.52 37.32 -13.76
C PHE A 109 -11.12 36.25 -14.79
N TYR A 110 -10.42 36.63 -15.86
CA TYR A 110 -9.90 35.70 -16.87
C TYR A 110 -8.84 34.75 -16.31
N THR A 111 -7.89 35.25 -15.52
CA THR A 111 -6.92 34.41 -14.82
C THR A 111 -7.60 33.43 -13.86
N PHE A 112 -8.60 33.89 -13.11
CA PHE A 112 -9.38 33.06 -12.20
C PHE A 112 -10.17 31.97 -12.94
N LEU A 113 -10.85 32.32 -14.03
CA LEU A 113 -11.63 31.38 -14.84
C LEU A 113 -10.73 30.30 -15.47
N ARG A 114 -9.54 30.69 -15.94
CA ARG A 114 -8.53 29.78 -16.49
C ARG A 114 -8.00 28.82 -15.43
N LEU A 115 -7.66 29.30 -14.24
CA LEU A 115 -7.26 28.45 -13.12
C LEU A 115 -8.38 27.47 -12.73
N GLY A 116 -9.63 27.94 -12.69
CA GLY A 116 -10.80 27.11 -12.43
C GLY A 116 -11.00 26.01 -13.48
N LEU A 117 -10.89 26.34 -14.77
CA LEU A 117 -11.04 25.37 -15.87
C LEU A 117 -9.92 24.33 -15.87
N ILE A 118 -8.67 24.74 -15.61
CA ILE A 118 -7.53 23.82 -15.49
C ILE A 118 -7.75 22.87 -14.30
N GLN A 119 -8.19 23.40 -13.16
CA GLN A 119 -8.45 22.61 -11.97
C GLN A 119 -9.62 21.63 -12.19
N LEU A 120 -10.69 22.06 -12.85
CA LEU A 120 -11.81 21.21 -13.21
C LEU A 120 -11.38 20.07 -14.12
N PHE A 121 -10.53 20.33 -15.12
CA PHE A 121 -9.99 19.30 -15.99
C PHE A 121 -9.12 18.30 -15.22
N TYR A 122 -8.25 18.77 -14.32
CA TYR A 122 -7.47 17.88 -13.44
C TYR A 122 -8.39 17.00 -12.59
N VAL A 123 -9.38 17.59 -11.91
CA VAL A 123 -10.28 16.84 -11.03
C VAL A 123 -11.15 15.87 -11.82
N SER A 124 -11.71 16.28 -12.96
CA SER A 124 -12.63 15.45 -13.75
C SER A 124 -11.94 14.40 -14.61
N TRP A 125 -10.64 14.54 -14.92
CA TRP A 125 -9.92 13.57 -15.75
C TRP A 125 -8.95 12.71 -14.94
N PHE A 126 -8.09 13.34 -14.14
CA PHE A 126 -7.04 12.63 -13.40
C PHE A 126 -7.63 11.81 -12.25
N TYR A 127 -8.59 12.38 -11.51
CA TYR A 127 -9.15 11.73 -10.34
C TYR A 127 -9.96 10.47 -10.69
N PRO A 128 -10.86 10.46 -11.71
CA PRO A 128 -11.56 9.24 -12.10
C PRO A 128 -10.63 8.16 -12.62
N MET A 129 -9.63 8.52 -13.43
CA MET A 129 -8.64 7.56 -13.93
C MET A 129 -7.85 6.91 -12.78
N TYR A 130 -7.44 7.71 -11.79
CA TYR A 130 -6.78 7.20 -10.58
C TYR A 130 -7.70 6.29 -9.77
N ILE A 131 -8.96 6.70 -9.53
CA ILE A 131 -9.95 5.90 -8.80
C ILE A 131 -10.21 4.57 -9.52
N SER A 132 -10.44 4.59 -10.83
CA SER A 132 -10.68 3.38 -11.61
C SER A 132 -9.49 2.42 -11.55
N SER A 133 -8.27 2.94 -11.64
CA SER A 133 -7.08 2.10 -11.44
C SER A 133 -7.01 1.53 -10.03
N PHE A 134 -7.31 2.33 -9.01
CA PHE A 134 -7.28 1.89 -7.63
C PHE A 134 -8.28 0.75 -7.37
N ILE A 135 -9.51 0.87 -7.90
CA ILE A 135 -10.53 -0.16 -7.81
C ILE A 135 -10.07 -1.44 -8.52
N LEU A 136 -9.56 -1.32 -9.75
CA LEU A 136 -9.07 -2.49 -10.52
C LEU A 136 -7.90 -3.18 -9.82
N SER A 137 -6.93 -2.42 -9.33
CA SER A 137 -5.80 -2.95 -8.57
C SER A 137 -6.28 -3.67 -7.31
N THR A 138 -7.25 -3.10 -6.58
CA THR A 138 -7.85 -3.73 -5.39
C THR A 138 -8.53 -5.05 -5.72
N LEU A 139 -9.32 -5.12 -6.80
CA LEU A 139 -9.98 -6.36 -7.23
C LEU A 139 -8.94 -7.42 -7.61
N TRP A 140 -7.89 -7.04 -8.33
CA TRP A 140 -6.83 -7.96 -8.71
C TRP A 140 -5.99 -8.42 -7.53
N TYR A 141 -5.72 -7.58 -6.51
CA TYR A 141 -5.03 -8.01 -5.29
C TYR A 141 -5.81 -9.11 -4.56
N ASN A 142 -7.13 -8.96 -4.45
CA ASN A 142 -8.00 -9.99 -3.87
C ASN A 142 -7.93 -11.29 -4.68
N ASP A 143 -8.02 -11.21 -6.01
CA ASP A 143 -7.89 -12.38 -6.89
C ASP A 143 -6.51 -13.06 -6.75
N ILE A 144 -5.42 -12.28 -6.73
CA ILE A 144 -4.04 -12.78 -6.57
C ILE A 144 -3.90 -13.50 -5.23
N ALA A 145 -4.37 -12.91 -4.14
CA ALA A 145 -4.32 -13.53 -2.82
C ALA A 145 -5.09 -14.85 -2.78
N LYS A 146 -6.29 -14.88 -3.38
CA LYS A 146 -7.11 -16.09 -3.51
C LYS A 146 -6.38 -17.19 -4.29
N TYR A 147 -5.90 -16.89 -5.50
CA TYR A 147 -5.21 -17.88 -6.33
C TYR A 147 -3.85 -18.30 -5.74
N GLY A 148 -3.14 -17.38 -5.09
CA GLY A 148 -1.90 -17.64 -4.39
C GLY A 148 -2.10 -18.62 -3.23
N PHE A 149 -3.13 -18.41 -2.41
CA PHE A 149 -3.48 -19.31 -1.33
C PHE A 149 -3.77 -20.73 -1.84
N PHE A 150 -4.62 -20.88 -2.86
CA PHE A 150 -4.93 -22.18 -3.46
C PHE A 150 -3.71 -22.84 -4.13
N ALA A 151 -2.82 -22.06 -4.75
CA ALA A 151 -1.60 -22.58 -5.36
C ALA A 151 -0.62 -23.13 -4.31
N ILE A 152 -0.53 -22.47 -3.14
CA ILE A 152 0.28 -22.92 -2.01
C ILE A 152 -0.30 -24.21 -1.42
N GLU A 153 -1.62 -24.28 -1.24
CA GLU A 153 -2.31 -25.49 -0.75
C GLU A 153 -2.11 -26.68 -1.70
N LYS A 154 -2.23 -26.45 -3.01
CA LYS A 154 -2.15 -27.51 -4.03
C LYS A 154 -0.72 -27.97 -4.35
N HIS A 155 0.26 -27.07 -4.28
CA HIS A 155 1.62 -27.31 -4.79
C HIS A 155 2.75 -27.02 -3.79
N GLY A 156 2.42 -26.73 -2.54
CA GLY A 156 3.39 -26.54 -1.47
C GLY A 156 4.16 -27.83 -1.15
N PRO A 157 5.34 -27.72 -0.51
CA PRO A 157 6.07 -28.89 -0.03
C PRO A 157 5.22 -29.59 1.04
N SER A 158 4.62 -30.72 0.66
CA SER A 158 3.97 -31.75 1.49
C SER A 158 3.92 -31.47 3.00
N GLY A 159 2.73 -31.20 3.56
CA GLY A 159 2.49 -31.38 5.00
C GLY A 159 1.54 -30.43 5.74
N LEU A 160 0.85 -29.47 5.10
CA LEU A 160 -0.29 -28.83 5.77
C LEU A 160 -1.55 -29.61 5.41
N GLU A 161 -1.92 -30.56 6.27
CA GLU A 161 -3.20 -31.23 6.18
C GLU A 161 -4.34 -30.20 6.06
N PRO A 162 -5.41 -30.52 5.31
CA PRO A 162 -6.62 -29.70 5.33
C PRO A 162 -7.20 -29.73 6.74
N SER A 163 -6.94 -28.68 7.54
CA SER A 163 -7.70 -28.41 8.76
C SER A 163 -9.08 -27.90 8.33
N GLY A 164 -9.92 -28.86 7.96
CA GLY A 164 -11.28 -28.66 7.50
C GLY A 164 -12.13 -29.84 7.94
N GLN A 165 -12.07 -30.19 9.22
CA GLN A 165 -13.10 -31.02 9.84
C GLN A 165 -14.38 -30.18 9.91
N LYS A 166 -15.10 -30.13 8.79
CA LYS A 166 -16.53 -29.82 8.79
C LYS A 166 -17.24 -31.02 9.39
N ASP A 167 -17.37 -31.03 10.71
CA ASP A 167 -18.38 -31.85 11.35
C ASP A 167 -19.75 -31.31 10.89
N THR A 168 -20.30 -31.94 9.86
CA THR A 168 -21.68 -31.77 9.44
C THR A 168 -22.59 -32.32 10.54
N THR A 169 -23.01 -31.45 11.44
CA THR A 169 -24.24 -31.65 12.23
C THR A 169 -25.18 -30.49 11.97
N ALA A 170 -26.33 -30.83 11.39
CA ALA A 170 -27.38 -29.94 10.96
C ALA A 170 -27.83 -28.98 12.07
N ASN A 171 -27.50 -27.70 11.94
CA ASN A 171 -28.19 -26.60 12.61
C ASN A 171 -28.02 -25.30 11.79
N ASP A 172 -28.47 -25.34 10.54
CA ASP A 172 -27.86 -24.66 9.38
C ASP A 172 -28.38 -23.24 9.04
N LYS A 173 -28.91 -22.47 10.02
CA LYS A 173 -29.37 -21.09 9.72
C LYS A 173 -29.04 -20.04 10.77
N ALA A 174 -29.05 -20.39 12.05
CA ALA A 174 -28.71 -19.43 13.12
C ALA A 174 -27.19 -19.25 13.25
N THR A 175 -26.43 -20.35 13.10
CA THR A 175 -24.96 -20.37 13.13
C THR A 175 -24.33 -19.74 11.89
N ASP A 176 -25.03 -19.76 10.75
CA ASP A 176 -24.57 -19.10 9.52
C ASP A 176 -24.62 -17.57 9.67
N ILE A 177 -25.71 -17.03 10.22
CA ILE A 177 -25.83 -15.58 10.49
C ILE A 177 -24.86 -15.15 11.59
N GLU A 178 -24.71 -15.94 12.64
CA GLU A 178 -23.75 -15.68 13.73
C GLU A 178 -22.30 -15.70 13.22
N GLY A 179 -21.93 -16.71 12.42
CA GLY A 179 -20.61 -16.81 11.79
C GLY A 179 -20.34 -15.67 10.80
N VAL A 180 -21.33 -15.27 10.01
CA VAL A 180 -21.24 -14.10 9.13
C VAL A 180 -21.07 -12.82 9.95
N MET A 181 -21.82 -12.65 11.04
CA MET A 181 -21.73 -11.47 11.90
C MET A 181 -20.37 -11.38 12.61
N ILE A 182 -19.83 -12.51 13.08
CA ILE A 182 -18.49 -12.60 13.65
C ILE A 182 -17.43 -12.24 12.59
N GLY A 183 -17.53 -12.79 11.37
CA GLY A 183 -16.60 -12.46 10.29
C GLY A 183 -16.64 -10.98 9.89
N ILE A 184 -17.83 -10.37 9.85
CA ILE A 184 -17.98 -8.93 9.62
C ILE A 184 -17.34 -8.13 10.76
N ALA A 185 -17.56 -8.53 12.02
CA ALA A 185 -16.98 -7.87 13.18
C ALA A 185 -15.45 -7.95 13.18
N GLU A 186 -14.87 -9.10 12.84
CA GLU A 186 -13.42 -9.28 12.70
C GLU A 186 -12.83 -8.41 11.59
N GLN A 187 -13.54 -8.28 10.45
CA GLN A 187 -13.11 -7.41 9.36
C GLN A 187 -13.16 -5.93 9.76
N VAL A 188 -14.24 -5.50 10.43
CA VAL A 188 -14.37 -4.13 10.94
C VAL A 188 -13.28 -3.83 11.96
N TYR A 189 -12.98 -4.76 12.86
CA TYR A 189 -11.91 -4.60 13.83
C TYR A 189 -10.54 -4.50 13.16
N SER A 190 -10.26 -5.34 12.15
CA SER A 190 -9.01 -5.28 11.39
C SER A 190 -8.84 -3.90 10.70
N VAL A 191 -9.92 -3.35 10.15
CA VAL A 191 -9.93 -2.00 9.56
C VAL A 191 -9.70 -0.92 10.62
N LEU A 192 -10.33 -1.03 11.80
CA LEU A 192 -10.14 -0.09 12.89
C LEU A 192 -8.69 -0.13 13.40
N LEU A 193 -8.14 -1.32 13.61
CA LEU A 193 -6.75 -1.52 14.02
C LEU A 193 -5.80 -0.88 13.02
N LEU A 194 -5.99 -1.16 11.72
CA LEU A 194 -5.18 -0.56 10.67
C LEU A 194 -5.31 0.98 10.64
N SER A 195 -6.50 1.51 10.92
CA SER A 195 -6.75 2.96 11.01
C SER A 195 -6.00 3.60 12.18
N PHE A 196 -5.96 2.95 13.34
CA PHE A 196 -5.17 3.39 14.49
C PHE A 196 -3.66 3.33 14.20
N PHE A 197 -3.17 2.27 13.56
CA PHE A 197 -1.78 2.17 13.12
C PHE A 197 -1.42 3.29 12.14
N PHE A 198 -2.31 3.62 11.21
CA PHE A 198 -2.10 4.71 10.26
C PHE A 198 -2.01 6.07 10.97
N LEU A 199 -2.87 6.30 11.97
CA LEU A 199 -2.82 7.49 12.81
C LEU A 199 -1.51 7.58 13.59
N GLU A 200 -1.02 6.46 14.14
CA GLU A 200 0.25 6.40 14.86
C GLU A 200 1.44 6.71 13.94
N VAL A 201 1.46 6.16 12.74
CA VAL A 201 2.44 6.49 11.70
C VAL A 201 2.44 7.99 11.37
N TYR A 202 1.25 8.58 11.25
CA TYR A 202 1.09 10.01 10.97
C TYR A 202 1.65 10.86 12.12
N ILE A 203 1.30 10.54 13.37
CA ILE A 203 1.76 11.26 14.57
C ILE A 203 3.27 11.14 14.74
N THR A 204 3.83 9.94 14.58
CA THR A 204 5.27 9.68 14.74
C THR A 204 6.11 10.36 13.66
N GLY A 205 5.52 10.68 12.51
CA GLY A 205 6.14 11.51 11.47
C GLY A 205 6.49 12.94 11.93
N PHE A 206 5.82 13.47 12.96
CA PHE A 206 6.11 14.80 13.52
C PHE A 206 7.25 14.82 14.55
N ILE A 207 7.73 13.65 15.00
CA ILE A 207 8.79 13.56 16.01
C ILE A 207 10.17 13.48 15.33
N PRO A 208 11.05 14.50 15.47
CA PRO A 208 12.36 14.46 14.86
C PRO A 208 13.26 13.37 15.49
N HIS A 209 14.13 12.78 14.66
CA HIS A 209 15.11 11.72 14.97
C HIS A 209 14.53 10.36 15.42
N ILE A 210 13.88 10.27 16.58
CA ILE A 210 13.31 9.00 17.09
C ILE A 210 12.10 8.57 16.24
N GLY A 211 11.30 9.55 15.80
CA GLY A 211 10.13 9.30 14.97
C GLY A 211 10.47 8.63 13.65
N LYS A 212 11.64 8.86 13.05
CA LYS A 212 12.02 8.19 11.79
C LYS A 212 12.21 6.69 11.95
N ALA A 213 12.89 6.26 13.01
CA ALA A 213 13.10 4.84 13.28
C ALA A 213 11.79 4.15 13.68
N LEU A 214 10.96 4.83 14.48
CA LEU A 214 9.66 4.34 14.89
C LEU A 214 8.69 4.25 13.70
N ASN A 215 8.65 5.28 12.86
CA ASN A 215 7.86 5.32 11.63
C ASN A 215 8.27 4.21 10.67
N PHE A 216 9.58 3.97 10.49
CA PHE A 216 10.08 2.83 9.70
C PHE A 216 9.56 1.48 10.23
N LEU A 217 9.62 1.29 11.54
CA LEU A 217 9.18 0.06 12.19
C LEU A 217 7.66 -0.11 12.06
N LEU A 218 6.89 0.94 12.33
CA LEU A 218 5.43 0.95 12.20
C LEU A 218 4.97 0.72 10.76
N LEU A 219 5.60 1.35 9.76
CA LEU A 219 5.32 1.07 8.35
C LEU A 219 5.64 -0.38 7.98
N SER A 220 6.73 -0.93 8.52
CA SER A 220 7.13 -2.31 8.23
C SER A 220 6.13 -3.31 8.79
N TRP A 221 5.65 -3.07 10.02
CA TRP A 221 4.56 -3.83 10.63
C TRP A 221 3.25 -3.69 9.88
N MET A 222 2.87 -2.46 9.51
CA MET A 222 1.64 -2.21 8.76
C MET A 222 1.64 -2.95 7.42
N TYR A 223 2.75 -2.88 6.68
CA TYR A 223 2.89 -3.59 5.41
C TYR A 223 2.80 -5.10 5.60
N ALA A 224 3.53 -5.66 6.57
CA ALA A 224 3.52 -7.09 6.84
C ALA A 224 2.13 -7.56 7.29
N TYR A 225 1.46 -6.85 8.20
CA TYR A 225 0.11 -7.19 8.63
C TYR A 225 -0.85 -7.21 7.44
N TYR A 226 -0.78 -6.20 6.57
CA TYR A 226 -1.66 -6.10 5.40
C TYR A 226 -1.42 -7.21 4.38
N CYS A 227 -0.20 -7.72 4.19
CA CYS A 227 0.06 -8.90 3.34
C CYS A 227 -0.47 -10.20 3.99
N PHE A 228 -0.26 -10.37 5.30
CA PHE A 228 -0.63 -11.59 6.01
C PHE A 228 -2.13 -11.66 6.34
N GLU A 229 -2.83 -10.53 6.45
CA GLU A 229 -4.27 -10.47 6.68
C GLU A 229 -5.03 -11.28 5.62
N TYR A 230 -4.66 -11.16 4.34
CA TYR A 230 -5.28 -11.93 3.27
C TYR A 230 -5.09 -13.43 3.47
N LYS A 231 -3.87 -13.85 3.79
CA LYS A 231 -3.55 -15.27 4.05
C LYS A 231 -4.35 -15.80 5.24
N TRP A 232 -4.42 -15.05 6.34
CA TRP A 232 -5.16 -15.46 7.53
C TRP A 232 -6.66 -15.44 7.33
N ASN A 233 -7.18 -14.50 6.54
CA ASN A 233 -8.59 -14.41 6.19
C ASN A 233 -9.04 -15.62 5.37
N TYR A 234 -8.24 -16.04 4.36
CA TYR A 234 -8.51 -17.27 3.62
C TYR A 234 -8.31 -18.55 4.44
N SER A 235 -7.44 -18.51 5.46
CA SER A 235 -7.24 -19.63 6.39
C SER A 235 -8.33 -19.72 7.46
N GLY A 236 -9.27 -18.77 7.52
CA GLY A 236 -10.32 -18.72 8.55
C GLY A 236 -9.79 -18.55 9.98
N LEU A 237 -8.58 -18.00 10.16
CA LEU A 237 -8.01 -17.77 11.49
C LEU A 237 -8.79 -16.65 12.19
N SER A 238 -9.21 -16.86 13.44
CA SER A 238 -9.87 -15.80 14.21
C SER A 238 -8.93 -14.65 14.50
N LEU A 239 -9.46 -13.44 14.65
CA LEU A 239 -8.70 -12.23 14.88
C LEU A 239 -7.75 -12.32 16.09
N ASP A 240 -8.21 -12.86 17.23
CA ASP A 240 -7.39 -12.98 18.43
C ASP A 240 -6.11 -13.78 18.17
N LYS A 241 -6.23 -14.89 17.42
CA LYS A 241 -5.09 -15.72 17.04
C LYS A 241 -4.15 -15.01 16.07
N ARG A 242 -4.67 -14.14 15.20
CA ARG A 242 -3.85 -13.32 14.30
C ARG A 242 -3.00 -12.33 15.10
N LEU A 243 -3.60 -11.68 16.09
CA LEU A 243 -2.89 -10.72 16.96
C LEU A 243 -1.86 -11.41 17.84
N ASP A 244 -2.22 -12.51 18.52
CA ASP A 244 -1.29 -13.28 19.32
C ASP A 244 -0.09 -13.77 18.49
N PHE A 245 -0.34 -14.23 17.26
CA PHE A 245 0.71 -14.65 16.34
C PHE A 245 1.58 -13.47 15.88
N PHE A 246 0.98 -12.32 15.62
CA PHE A 246 1.67 -11.09 15.23
C PHE A 246 2.58 -10.56 16.35
N GLU A 247 2.04 -10.44 17.56
CA GLU A 247 2.76 -9.96 18.74
C GLU A 247 3.90 -10.90 19.14
N SER A 248 3.66 -12.21 19.08
CA SER A 248 4.68 -13.22 19.42
C SER A 248 5.86 -13.24 18.43
N ASN A 249 5.62 -12.88 17.16
CA ASN A 249 6.63 -12.90 16.09
C ASN A 249 6.91 -11.50 15.52
N TRP A 250 6.70 -10.44 16.31
CA TRP A 250 6.88 -9.06 15.85
C TRP A 250 8.23 -8.76 15.15
N PRO A 251 9.39 -9.36 15.52
CA PRO A 251 10.65 -9.07 14.84
C PRO A 251 10.67 -9.61 13.42
N PHE A 252 10.04 -10.77 13.20
CA PHE A 252 9.91 -11.38 11.88
C PHE A 252 9.07 -10.49 10.96
N PHE A 253 7.93 -9.99 11.44
CA PHE A 253 7.07 -9.09 10.64
C PHE A 253 7.75 -7.75 10.34
N ALA A 254 8.49 -7.19 11.29
CA ALA A 254 9.32 -6.01 11.06
C ALA A 254 10.39 -6.29 9.99
N GLY A 255 10.97 -7.49 9.99
CA GLY A 255 11.91 -7.95 8.96
C GLY A 255 11.26 -8.06 7.59
N PHE A 256 10.08 -8.70 7.53
CA PHE A 256 9.34 -8.94 6.29
C PHE A 256 8.94 -7.66 5.56
N GLY A 257 8.43 -6.65 6.28
CA GLY A 257 8.03 -5.39 5.64
C GLY A 257 9.18 -4.46 5.28
N SER A 258 10.36 -4.65 5.89
CA SER A 258 11.46 -3.71 5.77
C SER A 258 12.04 -3.50 4.36
N PRO A 259 12.16 -4.50 3.46
CA PRO A 259 12.65 -4.25 2.09
C PRO A 259 11.74 -3.28 1.33
N CYS A 260 10.42 -3.43 1.51
CA CYS A 260 9.42 -2.60 0.85
C CYS A 260 9.45 -1.17 1.40
N VAL A 261 9.51 -1.03 2.73
CA VAL A 261 9.59 0.28 3.39
C VAL A 261 10.92 0.98 3.11
N LEU A 262 12.04 0.26 3.05
CA LEU A 262 13.33 0.83 2.65
C LEU A 262 13.25 1.46 1.26
N ALA A 263 12.61 0.79 0.30
CA ALA A 263 12.39 1.36 -1.03
C ALA A 263 11.61 2.69 -0.95
N VAL A 264 10.61 2.79 -0.06
CA VAL A 264 9.85 4.03 0.15
C VAL A 264 10.74 5.20 0.60
N PHE A 265 11.76 4.95 1.42
CA PHE A 265 12.69 5.98 1.91
C PHE A 265 13.73 6.43 0.87
N PHE A 266 14.09 5.57 -0.10
CA PHE A 266 15.10 5.89 -1.12
C PHE A 266 14.51 6.55 -2.37
N TYR A 267 13.24 6.32 -2.68
CA TYR A 267 12.58 6.82 -3.88
C TYR A 267 11.69 8.04 -3.61
N SER A 268 11.35 8.79 -4.67
CA SER A 268 10.39 9.89 -4.57
C SER A 268 9.01 9.34 -4.18
N PRO A 269 8.16 10.10 -3.45
CA PRO A 269 6.88 9.60 -2.95
C PRO A 269 6.03 8.91 -4.03
N LEU A 270 6.03 9.44 -5.25
CA LEU A 270 5.30 8.86 -6.39
C LEU A 270 5.84 7.48 -6.79
N VAL A 271 7.16 7.33 -6.87
CA VAL A 271 7.80 6.04 -7.21
C VAL A 271 7.62 5.06 -6.05
N SER A 272 7.70 5.54 -4.82
CA SER A 272 7.45 4.75 -3.61
C SER A 272 6.04 4.15 -3.57
N TYR A 273 5.00 4.92 -3.92
CA TYR A 273 3.63 4.38 -4.06
C TYR A 273 3.52 3.34 -5.18
N GLY A 274 4.20 3.56 -6.30
CA GLY A 274 4.26 2.58 -7.40
C GLY A 274 4.94 1.29 -6.99
N VAL A 275 6.08 1.38 -6.29
CA VAL A 275 6.81 0.22 -5.76
C VAL A 275 5.97 -0.55 -4.75
N MET A 276 5.29 0.15 -3.83
CA MET A 276 4.36 -0.48 -2.88
C MET A 276 3.22 -1.19 -3.61
N ALA A 277 2.58 -0.54 -4.59
CA ALA A 277 1.48 -1.14 -5.36
C ALA A 277 1.92 -2.38 -6.16
N VAL A 278 3.17 -2.41 -6.60
CA VAL A 278 3.74 -3.53 -7.37
C VAL A 278 4.23 -4.67 -6.46
N LEU A 279 4.81 -4.35 -5.31
CA LEU A 279 5.31 -5.34 -4.35
C LEU A 279 4.20 -5.93 -3.48
N TYR A 280 3.14 -5.19 -3.25
CA TYR A 280 2.02 -5.61 -2.42
C TYR A 280 1.40 -6.99 -2.78
N PRO A 281 1.15 -7.33 -4.07
CA PRO A 281 0.64 -8.65 -4.45
C PRO A 281 1.65 -9.81 -4.39
N LEU A 282 2.94 -9.56 -4.12
CA LEU A 282 4.00 -10.57 -4.12
C LEU A 282 4.22 -11.17 -2.73
#